data_AF-A0A9J7LKK5-F1
#
_entry.id   AF-A0A9J7LKK5-F1
#
_cell.length_a   1.000
_cell.length_b   1.000
_cell.length_c   1.000
_cell.angle_alpha   90.00
_cell.angle_beta   90.00
_cell.angle_gamma   90.00
#
_symmetry.space_group_name_H-M   'P 1'
#
loop_
_entity.id
_entity.type
_entity.pdbx_description
1 polymer ?
#
loop_
_entity_poly.entity_id
_entity_poly.type
_entity_poly.pdbx_seq_one_letter_code
_entity_poly.pdbx_strand_id
1 'polypeptide(L)'
;MQFVIHKLAWLMQLTLGISGPEAVSAAGSIFLGLTDCAMLVRPFLPVMTNSELFTVMTSGFASIAGSVLAAFTSMGISASFLLTANVMAAPTSLALSKLVYPETDTRRHGNQKDDRLDIEIPKDRNLLEAASAGASMGVSIVAHIVGNLIAFLSLLAFINTVLTWLGGMVNIQDLTFQTICSYVFMPLAFLAGVPWEDCSVVAELFGTKTFLNEFVAYVDMSNIVKGHVPGKTLKHPRSVAIATFALCGFANFGSVGIQLGGMGTMAPGRRGDLADVALRSMLTGAMVGLLNACMAGLLYQDPVLSTVSTLNGTALLNSTQSCQYTGTLLDCMC
;
A
#
# COMPACT_ATOMS: atom_id res chain seq x y z
N MET A 1 -20.58 -4.64 3.07
CA MET A 1 -19.28 -4.68 2.35
C MET A 1 -19.45 -5.13 0.91
N GLN A 2 -19.98 -6.33 0.64
CA GLN A 2 -20.15 -6.89 -0.71
C GLN A 2 -20.88 -5.96 -1.68
N PHE A 3 -21.92 -5.25 -1.24
CA PHE A 3 -22.61 -4.26 -2.07
C PHE A 3 -21.66 -3.16 -2.61
N VAL A 4 -20.79 -2.63 -1.75
CA VAL A 4 -19.82 -1.59 -2.14
C VAL A 4 -18.78 -2.16 -3.11
N ILE A 5 -18.21 -3.33 -2.78
CA ILE A 5 -17.26 -4.02 -3.66
C ILE A 5 -17.87 -4.28 -5.03
N HIS A 6 -19.10 -4.79 -5.08
CA HIS A 6 -19.79 -5.10 -6.33
C HIS A 6 -20.06 -3.84 -7.17
N LYS A 7 -20.46 -2.72 -6.55
CA LYS A 7 -20.65 -1.45 -7.26
C LYS A 7 -19.35 -0.87 -7.80
N LEU A 8 -18.27 -0.93 -7.01
CA LEU A 8 -16.95 -0.48 -7.45
C LEU A 8 -16.38 -1.38 -8.55
N ALA A 9 -16.51 -2.70 -8.41
CA ALA A 9 -16.10 -3.67 -9.42
C ALA A 9 -16.87 -3.45 -10.72
N TRP A 10 -18.20 -3.29 -10.65
CA TRP A 10 -19.03 -2.97 -11.82
C TRP A 10 -18.59 -1.67 -12.49
N LEU A 11 -18.28 -0.62 -11.72
CA LEU A 11 -17.77 0.64 -12.27
C LEU A 11 -16.43 0.45 -12.98
N MET A 12 -15.48 -0.26 -12.37
CA MET A 12 -14.17 -0.56 -12.97
C MET A 12 -14.29 -1.43 -14.22
N GLN A 13 -15.18 -2.42 -14.19
CA GLN A 13 -15.45 -3.29 -15.34
C GLN A 13 -16.03 -2.49 -16.51
N LEU A 14 -16.97 -1.58 -16.24
CA LEU A 14 -17.58 -0.72 -17.25
C LEU A 14 -16.57 0.27 -17.86
N THR A 15 -15.70 0.86 -17.05
CA THR A 15 -14.77 1.91 -17.51
C THR A 15 -13.50 1.36 -18.14
N LEU A 16 -12.99 0.22 -17.66
CA LEU A 16 -11.70 -0.35 -18.08
C LEU A 16 -11.84 -1.57 -19.00
N GLY A 17 -13.04 -2.17 -19.11
CA GLY A 17 -13.26 -3.34 -19.96
C GLY A 17 -12.47 -4.58 -19.54
N ILE A 18 -12.24 -4.74 -18.23
CA ILE A 18 -11.55 -5.89 -17.62
C ILE A 18 -12.52 -7.03 -17.27
N SER A 19 -12.02 -8.19 -16.84
CA SER A 19 -12.89 -9.29 -16.42
C SER A 19 -13.52 -9.03 -15.05
N GLY A 20 -14.67 -9.66 -14.79
CA GLY A 20 -15.39 -9.53 -13.53
C GLY A 20 -14.55 -9.89 -12.31
N PRO A 21 -13.85 -11.05 -12.30
CA PRO A 21 -13.00 -11.44 -11.18
C PRO A 21 -11.85 -10.47 -10.89
N GLU A 22 -11.18 -9.92 -11.90
CA GLU A 22 -10.15 -8.90 -11.69
C GLU A 22 -10.70 -7.64 -11.05
N ALA A 23 -11.87 -7.18 -11.53
CA ALA A 23 -12.55 -6.01 -11.00
C ALA A 23 -12.98 -6.22 -9.53
N VAL A 24 -13.52 -7.40 -9.19
CA VAL A 24 -13.89 -7.75 -7.82
C VAL A 24 -12.67 -7.81 -6.92
N SER A 25 -11.58 -8.40 -7.39
CA SER A 25 -10.33 -8.48 -6.62
C SER A 25 -9.76 -7.09 -6.33
N ALA A 26 -9.65 -6.23 -7.35
CA ALA A 26 -9.15 -4.86 -7.19
C ALA A 26 -10.08 -3.99 -6.32
N ALA A 27 -11.40 -4.10 -6.48
CA ALA A 27 -12.34 -3.39 -5.60
C ALA A 27 -12.30 -3.92 -4.15
N GLY A 28 -12.09 -5.22 -3.98
CA GLY A 28 -11.93 -5.87 -2.68
C GLY A 28 -10.67 -5.41 -1.95
N SER A 29 -9.57 -5.19 -2.68
CA SER A 29 -8.27 -4.82 -2.10
C SER A 29 -8.23 -3.45 -1.43
N ILE A 30 -9.21 -2.59 -1.69
CA ILE A 30 -9.40 -1.34 -0.95
C ILE A 30 -9.63 -1.59 0.54
N PHE A 31 -10.26 -2.71 0.89
CA PHE A 31 -10.72 -3.00 2.24
C PHE A 31 -10.13 -4.28 2.84
N LEU A 32 -9.83 -5.27 2.01
CA LEU A 32 -9.37 -6.60 2.41
C LEU A 32 -7.87 -6.77 2.17
N GLY A 33 -7.24 -7.70 2.91
CA GLY A 33 -5.84 -8.05 2.70
C GLY A 33 -5.61 -8.90 1.45
N LEU A 34 -4.33 -9.12 1.10
CA LEU A 34 -3.95 -9.82 -0.13
C LEU A 34 -4.63 -11.19 -0.30
N THR A 35 -4.65 -11.99 0.76
CA THR A 35 -5.23 -13.34 0.75
C THR A 35 -6.75 -13.33 0.75
N ASP A 36 -7.36 -12.37 1.43
CA ASP A 36 -8.81 -12.23 1.54
C ASP A 36 -9.41 -11.76 0.20
N CYS A 37 -8.69 -10.92 -0.54
CA CYS A 37 -9.09 -10.51 -1.88
C CYS A 37 -9.10 -11.69 -2.86
N ALA A 38 -8.11 -12.57 -2.77
CA ALA A 38 -8.07 -13.79 -3.57
C ALA A 38 -9.21 -14.76 -3.22
N MET A 39 -9.65 -14.80 -1.96
CA MET A 39 -10.81 -15.60 -1.54
C MET A 39 -12.09 -15.16 -2.24
N LEU A 40 -12.31 -13.85 -2.44
CA LEU A 40 -13.52 -13.35 -3.12
C LEU A 40 -13.70 -13.91 -4.53
N VAL A 41 -12.57 -14.26 -5.18
CA VAL A 41 -12.51 -14.73 -6.57
C VAL A 41 -12.02 -16.17 -6.67
N ARG A 42 -12.00 -16.90 -5.53
CA ARG A 42 -11.55 -18.29 -5.43
C ARG A 42 -12.09 -19.22 -6.53
N PRO A 43 -13.40 -19.26 -6.85
CA PRO A 43 -13.91 -20.18 -7.87
C PRO A 43 -13.33 -19.91 -9.27
N PHE A 44 -12.84 -18.69 -9.52
CA PHE A 44 -12.28 -18.28 -10.80
C PHE A 44 -10.76 -18.51 -10.89
N LEU A 45 -10.02 -18.56 -9.78
CA LEU A 45 -8.55 -18.73 -9.79
C LEU A 45 -8.05 -19.91 -10.64
N PRO A 46 -8.68 -21.11 -10.66
CA PRO A 46 -8.21 -22.22 -11.50
C PRO A 46 -8.36 -21.94 -12.99
N VAL A 47 -9.35 -21.13 -13.36
CA VAL A 47 -9.70 -20.83 -14.74
C VAL A 47 -9.11 -19.51 -15.23
N MET A 48 -8.65 -18.61 -14.36
CA MET A 48 -8.08 -17.32 -14.75
C MET A 48 -6.88 -17.43 -15.70
N THR A 49 -6.70 -16.45 -16.58
CA THR A 49 -5.48 -16.31 -17.38
C THR A 49 -4.30 -15.88 -16.49
N ASN A 50 -3.07 -16.00 -16.98
CA ASN A 50 -1.90 -15.55 -16.21
C ASN A 50 -1.87 -14.02 -16.04
N SER A 51 -2.50 -13.25 -16.95
CA SER A 51 -2.66 -11.80 -16.78
C SER A 51 -3.67 -11.50 -15.67
N GLU A 52 -4.78 -12.23 -15.62
CA GLU A 52 -5.75 -12.09 -14.52
C GLU A 52 -5.16 -12.45 -13.15
N LEU A 53 -4.42 -13.55 -13.06
CA LEU A 53 -3.70 -13.92 -11.84
C LEU A 53 -2.68 -12.85 -11.44
N PHE A 54 -1.93 -12.31 -12.41
CA PHE A 54 -0.98 -11.23 -12.17
C PHE A 54 -1.66 -9.97 -11.62
N THR A 55 -2.82 -9.60 -12.16
CA THR A 55 -3.63 -8.47 -11.71
C THR A 55 -4.17 -8.69 -10.30
N VAL A 56 -4.72 -9.86 -9.99
CA VAL A 56 -5.17 -10.23 -8.63
C VAL A 56 -4.01 -10.16 -7.63
N MET A 57 -2.82 -10.61 -8.03
CA MET A 57 -1.66 -10.55 -7.15
C MET A 57 -1.20 -9.10 -6.91
N THR A 58 -1.07 -8.34 -8.00
CA THR A 58 -0.63 -6.94 -7.98
C THR A 58 -1.57 -6.05 -7.16
N SER A 59 -2.89 -6.23 -7.31
CA SER A 59 -3.88 -5.45 -6.56
C SER A 59 -3.80 -5.71 -5.05
N GLY A 60 -3.52 -6.95 -4.64
CA GLY A 60 -3.27 -7.31 -3.25
C GLY A 60 -1.99 -6.68 -2.69
N PHE A 61 -0.89 -6.66 -3.46
CA PHE A 61 0.35 -6.01 -3.02
C PHE A 61 0.27 -4.48 -2.97
N ALA A 62 -0.57 -3.88 -3.82
CA ALA A 62 -0.69 -2.44 -3.96
C ALA A 62 -1.44 -1.74 -2.82
N SER A 63 -2.23 -2.48 -2.03
CA SER A 63 -3.07 -1.93 -0.97
C SER A 63 -2.75 -2.51 0.41
N ILE A 64 -3.34 -1.92 1.45
CA ILE A 64 -3.34 -2.45 2.81
C ILE A 64 -4.74 -2.90 3.22
N ALA A 65 -4.82 -3.84 4.15
CA ALA A 65 -6.10 -4.26 4.72
C ALA A 65 -6.68 -3.17 5.64
N GLY A 66 -8.01 -3.06 5.68
CA GLY A 66 -8.68 -2.16 6.62
C GLY A 66 -8.37 -2.50 8.09
N SER A 67 -8.08 -3.77 8.40
CA SER A 67 -7.68 -4.22 9.73
C SER A 67 -6.36 -3.60 10.22
N VAL A 68 -5.41 -3.36 9.31
CA VAL A 68 -4.10 -2.76 9.65
C VAL A 68 -4.10 -1.24 9.55
N LEU A 69 -5.06 -0.65 8.82
CA LEU A 69 -5.21 0.80 8.71
C LEU A 69 -5.33 1.45 10.10
N ALA A 70 -6.15 0.88 10.98
CA ALA A 70 -6.30 1.36 12.36
C ALA A 70 -4.98 1.31 13.15
N ALA A 71 -4.15 0.29 12.92
CA ALA A 71 -2.84 0.17 13.55
C ALA A 71 -1.87 1.27 13.09
N PHE A 72 -1.85 1.61 11.80
CA PHE A 72 -1.02 2.72 11.33
C PHE A 72 -1.54 4.09 11.82
N THR A 73 -2.85 4.26 11.92
CA THR A 73 -3.40 5.50 12.48
C THR A 73 -3.04 5.68 13.96
N SER A 74 -2.97 4.60 14.74
CA SER A 74 -2.54 4.68 16.15
C SER A 74 -1.05 5.01 16.29
N MET A 75 -0.25 4.74 15.26
CA MET A 75 1.15 5.20 15.17
C MET A 75 1.28 6.69 14.82
N GLY A 76 0.17 7.38 14.54
CA GLY A 76 0.14 8.80 14.18
C GLY A 76 0.19 9.08 12.67
N ILE A 77 -0.04 8.06 11.84
CA ILE A 77 -0.13 8.22 10.39
C ILE A 77 -1.52 8.76 10.01
N SER A 78 -1.58 9.68 9.06
CA SER A 78 -2.84 10.29 8.62
C SER A 78 -3.80 9.24 8.05
N ALA A 79 -4.93 9.03 8.74
CA ALA A 79 -6.00 8.14 8.31
C ALA A 79 -6.53 8.52 6.91
N SER A 80 -6.67 9.83 6.66
CA SER A 80 -7.14 10.37 5.39
C SER A 80 -6.19 10.00 4.25
N PHE A 81 -4.88 10.07 4.46
CA PHE A 81 -3.90 9.68 3.44
C PHE A 81 -3.88 8.18 3.20
N LEU A 82 -3.95 7.36 4.24
CA LEU A 82 -4.01 5.90 4.10
C LEU A 82 -5.25 5.45 3.33
N LEU A 83 -6.42 5.99 3.70
CA LEU A 83 -7.67 5.69 3.01
C LEU A 83 -7.63 6.13 1.53
N THR A 84 -7.11 7.34 1.27
CA THR A 84 -6.97 7.86 -0.09
C THR A 84 -6.02 6.99 -0.92
N ALA A 85 -4.87 6.62 -0.36
CA ALA A 85 -3.90 5.74 -1.01
C ALA A 85 -4.51 4.37 -1.36
N ASN A 86 -5.29 3.78 -0.45
CA ASN A 86 -5.97 2.50 -0.70
C ASN A 86 -7.01 2.60 -1.82
N VAL A 87 -7.84 3.64 -1.82
CA VAL A 87 -8.85 3.85 -2.88
C VAL A 87 -8.18 4.08 -4.23
N MET A 88 -7.08 4.82 -4.27
CA MET A 88 -6.28 5.03 -5.49
C MET A 88 -5.56 3.76 -5.96
N ALA A 89 -5.14 2.88 -5.05
CA ALA A 89 -4.41 1.66 -5.39
C ALA A 89 -5.22 0.71 -6.29
N ALA A 90 -6.54 0.65 -6.13
CA ALA A 90 -7.38 -0.23 -6.95
C ALA A 90 -7.31 0.09 -8.47
N PRO A 91 -7.67 1.29 -8.95
CA PRO A 91 -7.55 1.61 -10.38
C PRO A 91 -6.08 1.67 -10.85
N THR A 92 -5.14 2.15 -10.01
CA THR A 92 -3.72 2.23 -10.41
C THR A 92 -3.11 0.83 -10.58
N SER A 93 -3.47 -0.13 -9.73
CA SER A 93 -3.00 -1.52 -9.85
C SER A 93 -3.56 -2.23 -11.07
N LEU A 94 -4.83 -1.99 -11.44
CA LEU A 94 -5.40 -2.47 -12.70
C LEU A 94 -4.65 -1.91 -13.91
N ALA A 95 -4.45 -0.59 -13.94
CA ALA A 95 -3.74 0.07 -15.04
C ALA A 95 -2.30 -0.43 -15.19
N LEU A 96 -1.54 -0.47 -14.08
CA LEU A 96 -0.13 -0.86 -14.13
C LEU A 96 0.04 -2.35 -14.35
N SER A 97 -0.84 -3.19 -13.80
CA SER A 97 -0.77 -4.64 -14.02
C SER A 97 -0.97 -5.00 -15.49
N LYS A 98 -1.95 -4.38 -16.17
CA LYS A 98 -2.20 -4.59 -17.60
C LYS A 98 -1.15 -3.95 -18.49
N LEU A 99 -0.44 -2.92 -18.03
CA LEU A 99 0.73 -2.38 -18.73
C LEU A 99 1.92 -3.34 -18.68
N VAL A 100 2.20 -3.91 -17.51
CA VAL A 100 3.36 -4.80 -17.29
C VAL A 100 3.13 -6.21 -17.83
N TYR A 101 1.91 -6.73 -17.67
CA TYR A 101 1.51 -8.07 -18.10
C TYR A 101 0.14 -7.99 -18.79
N PRO A 102 0.10 -7.57 -20.07
CA PRO A 102 -1.14 -7.39 -20.80
C PRO A 102 -1.87 -8.71 -21.02
N GLU A 103 -3.18 -8.62 -21.19
CA GLU A 103 -3.98 -9.76 -21.57
C GLU A 103 -3.67 -10.20 -23.00
N THR A 104 -3.44 -11.50 -23.18
CA THR A 104 -3.16 -12.09 -24.51
C THR A 104 -4.18 -13.15 -24.91
N ASP A 105 -4.95 -13.70 -23.96
CA ASP A 105 -5.91 -14.75 -24.26
C ASP A 105 -7.30 -14.17 -24.59
N THR A 106 -7.52 -13.99 -25.90
CA THR A 106 -8.76 -13.42 -26.45
C THR A 106 -9.97 -14.34 -26.34
N ARG A 107 -9.78 -15.64 -26.05
CA ARG A 107 -10.86 -16.64 -26.05
C ARG A 107 -11.86 -16.45 -24.92
N ARG A 108 -11.45 -15.86 -23.80
CA ARG A 108 -12.34 -15.55 -22.66
C ARG A 108 -12.90 -14.13 -22.67
N HIS A 109 -12.16 -13.15 -23.18
CA HIS A 109 -12.59 -11.75 -23.22
C HIS A 109 -13.88 -11.53 -24.05
N GLY A 110 -14.18 -12.39 -25.04
CA GLY A 110 -15.41 -12.29 -25.84
C GLY A 110 -16.71 -12.61 -25.08
N ASN A 111 -16.63 -13.34 -23.96
CA ASN A 111 -17.80 -13.73 -23.14
C ASN A 111 -17.96 -12.85 -21.88
N GLN A 112 -17.51 -11.58 -21.96
CA GLN A 112 -17.54 -10.60 -20.87
C GLN A 112 -18.94 -10.35 -20.26
N LYS A 113 -20.01 -10.79 -20.93
CA LYS A 113 -21.40 -10.67 -20.47
C LYS A 113 -21.87 -11.79 -19.54
N ASP A 114 -21.14 -12.90 -19.42
CA ASP A 114 -21.58 -14.08 -18.66
C ASP A 114 -20.70 -14.42 -17.44
N ASP A 115 -19.62 -13.65 -17.21
CA ASP A 115 -18.88 -13.66 -15.95
C ASP A 115 -19.74 -12.98 -14.89
N ARG A 116 -20.66 -13.76 -14.31
CA ARG A 116 -21.41 -13.34 -13.13
C ARG A 116 -20.39 -12.92 -12.06
N LEU A 117 -20.56 -11.70 -11.55
CA LEU A 117 -19.85 -11.18 -10.37
C LEU A 117 -20.33 -11.94 -9.11
N ASP A 118 -20.13 -13.25 -9.10
CA ASP A 118 -20.51 -14.15 -8.02
C ASP A 118 -19.40 -14.06 -6.96
N ILE A 119 -19.56 -13.10 -6.06
CA ILE A 119 -18.73 -12.98 -4.88
C ILE A 119 -19.08 -14.13 -3.95
N GLU A 120 -18.09 -14.92 -3.50
CA GLU A 120 -18.31 -15.98 -2.53
C GLU A 120 -18.87 -15.36 -1.22
N ILE A 121 -20.08 -15.75 -0.82
CA ILE A 121 -20.74 -15.22 0.37
C ILE A 121 -20.36 -16.10 1.57
N PRO A 122 -19.69 -15.55 2.61
CA PRO A 122 -19.45 -16.29 3.85
C PRO A 122 -20.80 -16.72 4.45
N LYS A 123 -20.91 -18.01 4.77
CA LYS A 123 -22.13 -18.60 5.34
C LYS A 123 -22.11 -18.52 6.88
N ASP A 124 -22.14 -17.31 7.42
CA ASP A 124 -22.39 -17.13 8.85
C ASP A 124 -23.89 -17.13 9.13
N ARG A 125 -24.35 -17.77 10.22
CA ARG A 125 -25.79 -17.93 10.47
C ARG A 125 -26.42 -16.67 11.07
N ASN A 126 -25.63 -15.85 11.77
CA ASN A 126 -26.10 -14.61 12.40
C ASN A 126 -24.93 -13.64 12.64
N LEU A 127 -25.26 -12.40 13.02
CA LEU A 127 -24.29 -11.33 13.27
C LEU A 127 -23.28 -11.68 14.38
N LEU A 128 -23.70 -12.41 15.42
CA LEU A 128 -22.82 -12.76 16.53
C LEU A 128 -21.78 -13.81 16.10
N GLU A 129 -22.19 -14.79 15.28
CA GLU A 129 -21.29 -15.77 14.69
C GLU A 129 -20.27 -15.09 13.77
N ALA A 130 -20.71 -14.18 12.90
CA ALA A 130 -19.82 -13.39 12.04
C ALA A 130 -18.84 -12.53 12.85
N ALA A 131 -19.31 -11.89 13.93
CA ALA A 131 -18.46 -11.09 14.81
C ALA A 131 -17.43 -11.94 15.56
N SER A 132 -17.84 -13.11 16.06
CA SER A 132 -16.96 -14.06 16.76
C SER A 132 -15.93 -14.67 15.81
N ALA A 133 -16.35 -15.07 14.60
CA ALA A 133 -15.46 -15.56 13.56
C ALA A 133 -14.43 -14.50 13.15
N GLY A 134 -14.88 -13.26 12.94
CA GLY A 134 -13.99 -12.12 12.64
C GLY A 134 -12.98 -11.84 13.76
N ALA A 135 -13.41 -11.89 15.03
CA ALA A 135 -12.52 -11.74 16.17
C ALA A 135 -11.46 -12.86 16.23
N SER A 136 -11.86 -14.11 16.02
CA SER A 136 -10.96 -15.27 15.99
C SER A 136 -9.94 -15.20 14.85
N MET A 137 -10.39 -14.81 13.65
CA MET A 137 -9.48 -14.54 12.52
C MET A 137 -8.51 -13.41 12.85
N GLY A 138 -8.98 -12.34 13.50
CA GLY A 138 -8.17 -11.22 13.95
C GLY A 138 -7.02 -11.62 14.88
N VAL A 139 -7.25 -12.57 15.81
CA VAL A 139 -6.18 -13.09 16.69
C VAL A 139 -5.04 -13.70 15.88
N SER A 140 -5.38 -14.49 14.86
CA SER A 140 -4.36 -15.11 13.99
C SER A 140 -3.60 -14.05 13.19
N ILE A 141 -4.29 -13.04 12.65
CA ILE A 141 -3.65 -11.93 11.93
C ILE A 141 -2.66 -11.18 12.84
N VAL A 142 -3.07 -10.84 14.06
CA VAL A 142 -2.19 -10.17 15.04
C VAL A 142 -1.00 -11.03 15.40
N ALA A 143 -1.21 -12.34 15.64
CA ALA A 143 -0.12 -13.28 15.93
C ALA A 143 0.90 -13.35 14.79
N HIS A 144 0.43 -13.38 13.53
CA HIS A 144 1.31 -13.33 12.36
C HIS A 144 2.08 -12.02 12.28
N ILE A 145 1.43 -10.86 12.50
CA ILE A 145 2.10 -9.55 12.50
C ILE A 145 3.18 -9.49 13.57
N VAL A 146 2.87 -9.87 14.82
CA VAL A 146 3.81 -9.82 15.94
C VAL A 146 4.99 -10.77 15.70
N GLY A 147 4.72 -12.01 15.30
CA GLY A 147 5.78 -12.98 15.00
C GLY A 147 6.68 -12.51 13.86
N ASN A 148 6.10 -11.94 12.81
CA ASN A 148 6.83 -11.39 11.67
C ASN A 148 7.70 -10.18 12.06
N LEU A 149 7.16 -9.28 12.88
CA LEU A 149 7.91 -8.12 13.40
C LEU A 149 9.11 -8.54 14.24
N ILE A 150 8.93 -9.48 15.18
CA ILE A 150 10.02 -9.99 16.01
C ILE A 150 11.12 -10.60 15.13
N ALA A 151 10.74 -11.44 14.16
CA ALA A 151 11.68 -12.08 13.27
C ALA A 151 12.45 -11.07 12.40
N PHE A 152 11.75 -10.15 11.73
CA PHE A 152 12.40 -9.19 10.83
C PHE A 152 13.20 -8.11 11.53
N LEU A 153 12.76 -7.61 12.70
CA LEU A 153 13.57 -6.67 13.48
C LEU A 153 14.85 -7.32 14.00
N SER A 154 14.76 -8.58 14.45
CA SER A 154 15.94 -9.34 14.88
C SER A 154 16.91 -9.59 13.71
N LEU A 155 16.38 -9.96 12.54
CA LEU A 155 17.17 -10.16 11.33
C LEU A 155 17.81 -8.85 10.85
N LEU A 156 17.08 -7.74 10.87
CA LEU A 156 17.61 -6.42 10.51
C LEU A 156 18.73 -6.00 11.45
N ALA A 157 18.55 -6.17 12.77
CA ALA A 157 19.59 -5.88 13.75
C ALA A 157 20.84 -6.75 13.54
N PHE A 158 20.66 -8.03 13.21
CA PHE A 158 21.75 -8.94 12.86
C PHE A 158 22.48 -8.47 11.59
N ILE A 159 21.76 -8.20 10.50
CA ILE A 159 22.33 -7.71 9.24
C ILE A 159 23.09 -6.40 9.47
N ASN A 160 22.52 -5.45 10.22
CA ASN A 160 23.17 -4.19 10.54
C ASN A 160 24.46 -4.40 11.33
N THR A 161 24.48 -5.30 12.31
CA THR A 161 25.70 -5.61 13.07
C THR A 161 26.79 -6.18 12.16
N VAL A 162 26.42 -7.08 11.25
CA VAL A 162 27.35 -7.67 10.26
C VAL A 162 27.85 -6.60 9.28
N LEU A 163 26.96 -5.74 8.77
CA LEU A 163 27.32 -4.67 7.84
C LEU A 163 28.21 -3.61 8.49
N THR A 164 27.94 -3.22 9.74
CA THR A 164 28.79 -2.30 10.48
C THR A 164 30.19 -2.90 10.69
N TRP A 165 30.27 -4.20 11.01
CA TRP A 165 31.55 -4.89 11.12
C TRP A 165 32.32 -4.93 9.79
N LEU A 166 31.64 -5.27 8.67
CA LEU A 166 32.24 -5.27 7.33
C LEU A 166 32.64 -3.86 6.87
N GLY A 167 31.80 -2.86 7.11
CA GLY A 167 32.07 -1.46 6.81
C GLY A 167 33.32 -0.96 7.54
N GLY A 168 33.47 -1.34 8.81
CA GLY A 168 34.67 -1.05 9.59
C GLY A 168 35.95 -1.57 8.96
N MET A 169 35.92 -2.72 8.27
CA MET A 169 37.10 -3.27 7.57
C MET A 169 37.54 -2.43 6.37
N VAL A 170 36.61 -1.72 5.72
CA VAL A 170 36.87 -0.85 4.56
C VAL A 170 36.84 0.64 4.93
N ASN A 171 36.92 0.96 6.22
CA ASN A 171 36.90 2.32 6.77
C ASN A 171 35.61 3.12 6.46
N ILE A 172 34.49 2.43 6.26
CA ILE A 172 33.15 3.01 6.15
C ILE A 172 32.46 2.83 7.50
N GLN A 173 32.34 3.90 8.28
CA GLN A 173 31.66 3.87 9.57
C GLN A 173 30.13 3.87 9.36
N ASP A 174 29.41 3.18 10.25
CA ASP A 174 27.94 3.16 10.31
C ASP A 174 27.21 2.65 9.05
N LEU A 175 27.82 1.68 8.35
CA LEU A 175 27.15 0.99 7.26
C LEU A 175 26.01 0.10 7.78
N THR A 176 24.78 0.54 7.54
CA THR A 176 23.57 -0.22 7.87
C THR A 176 22.80 -0.59 6.61
N PHE A 177 21.91 -1.58 6.72
CA PHE A 177 20.98 -1.94 5.66
C PHE A 177 20.13 -0.74 5.24
N GLN A 178 19.69 0.07 6.20
CA GLN A 178 18.98 1.31 5.97
C GLN A 178 19.80 2.31 5.14
N THR A 179 21.10 2.46 5.46
CA THR A 179 22.01 3.31 4.67
C THR A 179 22.13 2.80 3.23
N ILE A 180 22.22 1.49 3.02
CA ILE A 180 22.26 0.93 1.65
C ILE A 180 20.95 1.24 0.91
N CYS A 181 19.80 1.00 1.55
CA CYS A 181 18.48 1.31 1.01
C CYS A 181 18.34 2.78 0.64
N SER A 182 18.84 3.69 1.49
CA SER A 182 18.76 5.13 1.23
C SER A 182 19.46 5.50 -0.09
N TYR A 183 20.66 4.98 -0.34
CA TYR A 183 21.38 5.24 -1.59
C TYR A 183 20.73 4.55 -2.81
N VAL A 184 20.29 3.30 -2.67
CA VAL A 184 19.70 2.53 -3.78
C VAL A 184 18.37 3.12 -4.23
N PHE A 185 17.51 3.52 -3.30
CA PHE A 185 16.17 4.02 -3.60
C PHE A 185 16.06 5.55 -3.66
N MET A 186 17.16 6.29 -3.41
CA MET A 186 17.18 7.76 -3.54
C MET A 186 16.63 8.25 -4.90
N PRO A 187 16.99 7.64 -6.05
CA PRO A 187 16.44 8.08 -7.33
C PRO A 187 14.92 7.93 -7.41
N LEU A 188 14.36 6.87 -6.82
CA LEU A 188 12.91 6.67 -6.80
C LEU A 188 12.20 7.69 -5.89
N ALA A 189 12.78 7.98 -4.72
CA ALA A 189 12.25 9.01 -3.83
C ALA A 189 12.26 10.40 -4.48
N PHE A 190 13.34 10.74 -5.18
CA PHE A 190 13.43 11.99 -5.92
C PHE A 190 12.41 12.06 -7.06
N LEU A 191 12.27 10.99 -7.86
CA LEU A 191 11.27 10.90 -8.92
C LEU A 191 9.83 10.96 -8.40
N ALA A 192 9.59 10.50 -7.17
CA ALA A 192 8.30 10.63 -6.49
C ALA A 192 7.96 12.08 -6.07
N GLY A 193 8.88 13.02 -6.27
CA GLY A 193 8.68 14.44 -5.98
C GLY A 193 8.98 14.83 -4.54
N VAL A 194 9.82 14.04 -3.84
CA VAL A 194 10.35 14.37 -2.52
C VAL A 194 11.43 15.44 -2.66
N PRO A 195 11.43 16.50 -1.81
CA PRO A 195 12.54 17.44 -1.72
C PRO A 195 13.88 16.73 -1.47
N TRP A 196 14.96 17.22 -2.09
CA TRP A 196 16.28 16.59 -2.04
C TRP A 196 16.76 16.28 -0.60
N GLU A 197 16.48 17.18 0.33
CA GLU A 197 16.88 17.08 1.73
C GLU A 197 16.26 15.90 2.48
N ASP A 198 15.05 15.49 2.08
CA ASP A 198 14.29 14.39 2.69
C ASP A 198 14.41 13.09 1.87
N CYS A 199 15.01 13.14 0.67
CA CYS A 199 15.06 11.99 -0.25
C CYS A 199 15.74 10.76 0.36
N SER A 200 16.84 10.96 1.09
CA SER A 200 17.57 9.86 1.73
C SER A 200 16.71 9.13 2.76
N VAL A 201 15.97 9.88 3.57
CA VAL A 201 15.09 9.34 4.62
C VAL A 201 13.90 8.61 3.99
N VAL A 202 13.25 9.20 2.97
CA VAL A 202 12.12 8.54 2.30
C VAL A 202 12.56 7.29 1.54
N ALA A 203 13.74 7.32 0.90
CA ALA A 203 14.33 6.16 0.23
C ALA A 203 14.64 5.02 1.18
N GLU A 204 15.18 5.34 2.36
CA GLU A 204 15.39 4.37 3.43
C GLU A 204 14.08 3.69 3.82
N LEU A 205 13.04 4.47 4.12
CA LEU A 205 11.73 3.94 4.51
C LEU A 205 11.13 3.04 3.43
N PHE A 206 11.23 3.45 2.15
CA PHE A 206 10.75 2.66 1.02
C PHE A 206 11.50 1.34 0.87
N GLY A 207 12.83 1.34 1.08
CA GLY A 207 13.64 0.13 1.08
C GLY A 207 13.31 -0.80 2.25
N THR A 208 13.17 -0.25 3.45
CA THR A 208 12.74 -0.98 4.66
C THR A 208 11.39 -1.66 4.43
N LYS A 209 10.42 -0.95 3.82
CA LYS A 209 9.15 -1.56 3.42
C LYS A 209 9.35 -2.74 2.46
N THR A 210 10.11 -2.51 1.38
CA THR A 210 10.22 -3.47 0.28
C THR A 210 10.86 -4.77 0.73
N PHE A 211 11.90 -4.70 1.57
CA PHE A 211 12.66 -5.87 2.00
C PHE A 211 12.16 -6.52 3.29
N LEU A 212 11.57 -5.75 4.21
CA LEU A 212 11.05 -6.27 5.48
C LEU A 212 9.54 -6.29 5.45
N ASN A 213 8.92 -5.14 5.74
CA ASN A 213 7.48 -4.91 5.65
C ASN A 213 7.16 -3.43 5.94
N GLU A 214 5.94 -3.05 5.59
CA GLU A 214 5.39 -1.72 5.79
C GLU A 214 5.19 -1.36 7.28
N PHE A 215 4.98 -2.32 8.17
CA PHE A 215 4.86 -2.05 9.61
C PHE A 215 6.16 -1.50 10.20
N VAL A 216 7.29 -2.14 9.91
CA VAL A 216 8.61 -1.66 10.36
C VAL A 216 8.86 -0.26 9.79
N ALA A 217 8.57 -0.05 8.50
CA ALA A 217 8.72 1.26 7.88
C ALA A 217 7.83 2.34 8.52
N TYR A 218 6.57 2.06 8.84
CA TYR A 218 5.69 3.03 9.52
C TYR A 218 6.10 3.32 10.96
N VAL A 219 6.61 2.33 11.69
CA VAL A 219 7.19 2.54 13.03
C VAL A 219 8.41 3.46 12.93
N ASP A 220 9.32 3.19 12.01
CA ASP A 220 10.50 4.03 11.77
C ASP A 220 10.11 5.46 11.38
N MET A 221 9.16 5.60 10.45
CA MET A 221 8.64 6.91 10.04
C MET A 221 8.00 7.66 11.22
N SER A 222 7.20 6.99 12.05
CA SER A 222 6.59 7.57 13.25
C SER A 222 7.65 8.09 14.22
N ASN A 223 8.71 7.31 14.45
CA ASN A 223 9.81 7.71 15.32
C ASN A 223 10.61 8.90 14.76
N ILE A 224 10.83 8.94 13.44
CA ILE A 224 11.49 10.07 12.77
C ILE A 224 10.65 11.35 12.89
N VAL A 225 9.35 11.28 12.60
CA VAL A 225 8.44 12.44 12.68
C VAL A 225 8.31 12.96 14.12
N LYS A 226 8.36 12.07 15.12
CA LYS A 226 8.36 12.44 16.55
C LYS A 226 9.71 12.95 17.06
N GLY A 227 10.76 12.93 16.24
CA GLY A 227 12.11 13.35 16.64
C GLY A 227 12.82 12.38 17.58
N HIS A 228 12.38 11.12 17.63
CA HIS A 228 13.01 10.08 18.46
C HIS A 228 14.26 9.46 17.82
N VAL A 229 14.56 9.78 16.56
CA VAL A 229 15.73 9.28 15.84
C VAL A 229 16.72 10.42 15.62
N PRO A 230 17.87 10.45 16.32
CA PRO A 230 18.88 11.50 16.16
C PRO A 230 19.41 11.54 14.72
N GLY A 231 19.55 12.74 14.16
CA GLY A 231 20.14 12.94 12.83
C GLY A 231 19.23 12.61 11.64
N LYS A 232 18.01 12.11 11.86
CA LYS A 232 17.00 11.90 10.81
C LYS A 232 15.78 12.74 11.09
N THR A 233 15.43 13.61 10.16
CA THR A 233 14.19 14.40 10.20
C THR A 233 13.58 14.46 8.81
N LEU A 234 12.25 14.51 8.75
CA LEU A 234 11.52 14.87 7.55
C LEU A 234 11.14 16.34 7.68
N LYS A 235 11.84 17.20 6.95
CA LYS A 235 11.73 18.65 7.09
C LYS A 235 10.43 19.19 6.50
N HIS A 236 9.96 18.57 5.41
CA HIS A 236 8.77 19.02 4.72
C HIS A 236 7.55 18.15 5.04
N PRO A 237 6.40 18.74 5.44
CA PRO A 237 5.14 18.02 5.60
C PRO A 237 4.72 17.26 4.33
N ARG A 238 5.03 17.83 3.17
CA ARG A 238 4.87 17.19 1.86
C ARG A 238 5.61 15.84 1.77
N SER A 239 6.84 15.73 2.30
CA SER A 239 7.60 14.48 2.31
C SER A 239 6.93 13.41 3.15
N VAL A 240 6.34 13.79 4.28
CA VAL A 240 5.56 12.87 5.13
C VAL A 240 4.34 12.35 4.38
N ALA A 241 3.65 13.21 3.61
CA ALA A 241 2.53 12.79 2.77
C ALA A 241 2.99 11.81 1.67
N ILE A 242 4.02 12.17 0.89
CA ILE A 242 4.56 11.31 -0.18
C ILE A 242 5.02 9.96 0.39
N ALA A 243 5.76 9.96 1.51
CA ALA A 243 6.18 8.74 2.19
C ALA A 243 4.98 7.90 2.65
N THR A 244 3.93 8.53 3.20
CA THR A 244 2.71 7.80 3.62
C THR A 244 2.08 7.03 2.45
N PHE A 245 1.98 7.65 1.27
CA PHE A 245 1.45 6.99 0.07
C PHE A 245 2.40 5.93 -0.50
N ALA A 246 3.70 6.20 -0.54
CA ALA A 246 4.70 5.25 -1.03
C ALA A 246 4.77 3.99 -0.15
N LEU A 247 4.58 4.16 1.16
CA LEU A 247 4.57 3.08 2.13
C LEU A 247 3.24 2.32 2.17
N CYS A 248 2.14 2.92 1.71
CA CYS A 248 0.84 2.26 1.70
C CYS A 248 0.83 1.12 0.67
N GLY A 249 0.84 -0.12 1.14
CA GLY A 249 0.74 -1.32 0.32
C GLY A 249 1.59 -2.47 0.89
N PHE A 250 1.11 -3.70 0.72
CA PHE A 250 1.79 -4.92 1.18
C PHE A 250 2.91 -5.43 0.25
N ALA A 251 3.37 -4.64 -0.71
CA ALA A 251 4.44 -5.00 -1.64
C ALA A 251 5.80 -5.16 -0.92
N ASN A 252 6.10 -6.39 -0.48
CA ASN A 252 7.36 -6.77 0.15
C ASN A 252 7.63 -8.28 -0.06
N PHE A 253 8.88 -8.70 0.13
CA PHE A 253 9.28 -10.10 -0.10
C PHE A 253 8.59 -11.10 0.84
N GLY A 254 8.24 -10.69 2.07
CA GLY A 254 7.48 -11.55 2.99
C GLY A 254 6.07 -11.83 2.48
N SER A 255 5.40 -10.81 1.94
CA SER A 255 4.05 -10.92 1.37
C SER A 255 4.00 -11.82 0.14
N VAL A 256 5.10 -11.98 -0.61
CA VAL A 256 5.17 -12.96 -1.71
C VAL A 256 4.92 -14.37 -1.20
N GLY A 257 5.56 -14.75 -0.08
CA GLY A 257 5.34 -16.04 0.57
C GLY A 257 3.91 -16.21 1.06
N ILE A 258 3.34 -15.17 1.67
CA ILE A 258 1.95 -15.18 2.17
C ILE A 258 0.96 -15.35 1.01
N GLN A 259 1.14 -14.62 -0.09
CA GLN A 259 0.24 -14.67 -1.22
C GLN A 259 0.35 -16.00 -1.98
N LEU A 260 1.56 -16.53 -2.19
CA LEU A 260 1.76 -17.86 -2.77
C LEU A 260 1.18 -18.98 -1.89
N GLY A 261 1.37 -18.89 -0.57
CA GLY A 261 0.78 -19.84 0.38
C GLY A 261 -0.74 -19.79 0.35
N GLY A 262 -1.33 -18.60 0.43
CA GLY A 262 -2.77 -18.38 0.40
C GLY A 262 -3.39 -18.84 -0.92
N MET A 263 -3.00 -18.22 -2.04
CA MET A 263 -3.57 -18.54 -3.35
C MET A 263 -3.24 -19.97 -3.81
N GLY A 264 -2.06 -20.48 -3.46
CA GLY A 264 -1.66 -21.86 -3.77
C GLY A 264 -2.46 -22.93 -3.03
N THR A 265 -3.14 -22.61 -1.94
CA THR A 265 -4.12 -23.51 -1.30
C THR A 265 -5.50 -23.42 -1.96
N MET A 266 -5.84 -22.27 -2.54
CA MET A 266 -7.10 -22.03 -3.22
C MET A 266 -7.13 -22.63 -4.64
N ALA A 267 -6.00 -22.59 -5.35
CA ALA A 267 -5.82 -23.15 -6.69
C ALA A 267 -4.54 -24.01 -6.78
N PRO A 268 -4.53 -25.21 -6.18
CA PRO A 268 -3.32 -26.03 -6.07
C PRO A 268 -2.71 -26.44 -7.42
N GLY A 269 -3.51 -26.58 -8.48
CA GLY A 269 -3.04 -26.88 -9.84
C GLY A 269 -2.35 -25.71 -10.56
N ARG A 270 -2.41 -24.49 -10.01
CA ARG A 270 -1.86 -23.26 -10.61
C ARG A 270 -0.65 -22.72 -9.83
N ARG A 271 -0.08 -23.49 -8.90
CA ARG A 271 1.05 -23.05 -8.06
C ARG A 271 2.28 -22.62 -8.88
N GLY A 272 2.55 -23.30 -9.99
CA GLY A 272 3.63 -22.93 -10.91
C GLY A 272 3.39 -21.54 -11.51
N ASP A 273 2.22 -21.33 -12.11
CA ASP A 273 1.86 -20.03 -12.72
C ASP A 273 1.90 -18.88 -11.70
N LEU A 274 1.40 -19.12 -10.48
CA LEU A 274 1.44 -18.13 -9.40
C LEU A 274 2.89 -17.77 -9.02
N ALA A 275 3.78 -18.77 -8.93
CA ALA A 275 5.19 -18.55 -8.60
C ALA A 275 5.91 -17.77 -9.70
N ASP A 276 5.64 -18.09 -10.97
CA ASP A 276 6.26 -17.43 -12.13
C ASP A 276 5.99 -15.93 -12.17
N VAL A 277 4.79 -15.51 -11.74
CA VAL A 277 4.37 -14.11 -11.79
C VAL A 277 4.59 -13.35 -10.47
N ALA A 278 4.90 -14.03 -9.37
CA ALA A 278 4.86 -13.49 -8.01
C ALA A 278 5.83 -12.32 -7.75
N LEU A 279 7.09 -12.47 -8.13
CA LEU A 279 8.08 -11.39 -7.93
C LEU A 279 7.74 -10.17 -8.78
N ARG A 280 7.29 -10.41 -10.02
CA ARG A 280 6.93 -9.34 -10.95
C ARG A 280 5.67 -8.60 -10.48
N SER A 281 4.68 -9.30 -9.90
CA SER A 281 3.48 -8.67 -9.34
C SER A 281 3.78 -7.90 -8.06
N MET A 282 4.68 -8.39 -7.21
CA MET A 282 5.16 -7.65 -6.03
C MET A 282 5.83 -6.33 -6.43
N LEU A 283 6.78 -6.38 -7.37
CA LEU A 283 7.47 -5.17 -7.86
C LEU A 283 6.48 -4.20 -8.51
N THR A 284 5.51 -4.71 -9.26
CA THR A 284 4.45 -3.89 -9.86
C THR A 284 3.59 -3.24 -8.77
N GLY A 285 3.23 -3.96 -7.70
CA GLY A 285 2.53 -3.40 -6.55
C GLY A 285 3.34 -2.30 -5.82
N ALA A 286 4.66 -2.47 -5.69
CA ALA A 286 5.52 -1.43 -5.12
C ALA A 286 5.53 -0.16 -5.99
N MET A 287 5.53 -0.32 -7.32
CA MET A 287 5.43 0.80 -8.26
C MET A 287 4.06 1.49 -8.21
N VAL A 288 2.97 0.77 -7.94
CA VAL A 288 1.64 1.38 -7.69
C VAL A 288 1.70 2.33 -6.49
N GLY A 289 2.33 1.91 -5.39
CA GLY A 289 2.54 2.76 -4.22
C GLY A 289 3.33 4.03 -4.56
N LEU A 290 4.41 3.91 -5.34
CA LEU A 290 5.19 5.06 -5.82
C LEU A 290 4.39 5.98 -6.74
N LEU A 291 3.61 5.45 -7.69
CA LEU A 291 2.75 6.25 -8.56
C LEU A 291 1.70 7.03 -7.75
N ASN A 292 1.08 6.37 -6.77
CA ASN A 292 0.15 7.04 -5.86
C ASN A 292 0.88 8.13 -5.03
N ALA A 293 2.14 7.91 -4.66
CA ALA A 293 2.97 8.90 -3.99
C ALA A 293 3.31 10.10 -4.90
N CYS A 294 3.60 9.88 -6.18
CA CYS A 294 3.77 10.94 -7.16
C CYS A 294 2.51 11.80 -7.28
N MET A 295 1.34 11.15 -7.36
CA MET A 295 0.05 11.84 -7.43
C MET A 295 -0.23 12.64 -6.15
N ALA A 296 0.08 12.08 -4.98
CA ALA A 296 -0.01 12.80 -3.72
C ALA A 296 0.92 14.01 -3.70
N GLY A 297 2.19 13.86 -4.12
CA GLY A 297 3.15 14.96 -4.21
C GLY A 297 2.72 16.06 -5.18
N LEU A 298 2.08 15.72 -6.29
CA LEU A 298 1.55 16.67 -7.26
C LEU A 298 0.37 17.48 -6.70
N LEU A 299 -0.53 16.82 -5.95
CA LEU A 299 -1.77 17.42 -5.44
C LEU A 299 -1.61 18.04 -4.04
N TYR A 300 -0.52 17.72 -3.33
CA TYR A 300 -0.26 18.27 -2.00
C TYR A 300 0.06 19.76 -2.11
N GLN A 301 -0.84 20.57 -1.57
CA GLN A 301 -0.65 22.02 -1.45
C GLN A 301 -0.07 22.33 -0.08
N ASP A 302 1.10 22.96 -0.05
CA ASP A 302 1.66 23.44 1.20
C ASP A 302 0.78 24.56 1.77
N PRO A 303 0.35 24.47 3.04
CA PRO A 303 -0.54 25.45 3.66
C PRO A 303 0.02 26.89 3.62
N VAL A 304 1.35 27.04 3.50
CA VAL A 304 2.04 28.33 3.41
C VAL A 304 1.88 28.98 2.03
N LEU A 305 1.78 28.21 0.95
CA LEU A 305 1.56 28.79 -0.39
C LEU A 305 0.10 29.16 -0.61
N SER A 306 -0.84 28.43 0.00
CA SER A 306 -2.28 28.75 -0.07
C SER A 306 -2.64 30.06 0.63
N THR A 307 -1.93 30.45 1.68
CA THR A 307 -2.14 31.76 2.33
C THR A 307 -1.58 32.91 1.48
N VAL A 308 -0.46 32.71 0.78
CA VAL A 308 0.10 33.75 -0.10
C VAL A 308 -0.71 33.90 -1.40
N SER A 309 -1.20 32.82 -1.99
CA SER A 309 -2.06 32.88 -3.18
C SER A 309 -3.45 33.45 -2.88
N THR A 310 -3.99 33.20 -1.68
CA THR A 310 -5.21 33.88 -1.19
C THR A 310 -4.96 35.35 -0.86
N LEU A 311 -3.79 35.72 -0.30
CA LEU A 311 -3.42 37.12 -0.06
C LEU A 311 -3.22 37.92 -1.36
N ASN A 312 -2.65 37.33 -2.41
CA ASN A 312 -2.54 37.98 -3.72
C ASN A 312 -3.89 38.08 -4.47
N GLY A 313 -4.89 37.28 -4.10
CA GLY A 313 -6.25 37.34 -4.64
C GLY A 313 -7.23 38.21 -3.85
N THR A 314 -6.88 38.65 -2.64
CA THR A 314 -7.80 39.33 -1.70
C THR A 314 -7.43 40.79 -1.39
N ALA A 315 -6.76 41.50 -2.30
CA ALA A 315 -6.56 42.95 -2.18
C ALA A 315 -7.84 43.81 -2.43
N LEU A 316 -9.05 43.25 -2.30
CA LEU A 316 -10.31 43.98 -2.54
C LEU A 316 -11.45 43.73 -1.54
N LEU A 317 -11.23 43.12 -0.38
CA LEU A 317 -12.28 43.12 0.67
C LEU A 317 -11.71 43.42 2.05
N ASN A 318 -12.03 44.64 2.47
CA ASN A 318 -11.76 45.24 3.75
C ASN A 318 -12.64 44.58 4.83
N SER A 319 -12.11 43.59 5.55
CA SER A 319 -12.60 43.24 6.89
C SER A 319 -11.57 42.44 7.68
N THR A 320 -11.11 43.04 8.76
CA THR A 320 -10.30 42.47 9.83
C THR A 320 -10.91 41.20 10.43
N GLN A 321 -10.30 40.04 10.21
CA GLN A 321 -10.24 38.95 11.20
C GLN A 321 -8.94 38.16 11.02
N SER A 322 -8.00 38.41 11.94
CA SER A 322 -6.86 37.53 12.19
C SER A 322 -7.37 36.22 12.82
N CYS A 323 -7.32 35.12 12.09
CA CYS A 323 -7.51 33.79 12.65
C CYS A 323 -6.15 33.08 12.73
N GLN A 324 -5.60 32.98 13.93
CA GLN A 324 -4.43 32.16 14.22
C GLN A 324 -4.87 30.68 14.23
N TYR A 325 -4.46 29.90 13.24
CA TYR A 325 -4.78 28.46 13.17
C TYR A 325 -3.63 27.61 13.70
N THR A 326 -3.83 27.10 14.92
CA THR A 326 -3.26 25.84 15.41
C THR A 326 -4.42 24.85 15.54
N GLY A 327 -4.43 23.79 14.73
CA GLY A 327 -5.27 22.60 14.98
C GLY A 327 -6.56 22.46 14.16
N THR A 328 -6.71 21.25 13.60
CA THR A 328 -7.95 20.51 13.27
C THR A 328 -9.06 21.16 12.42
N LEU A 329 -9.28 20.55 11.26
CA LEU A 329 -10.34 20.77 10.25
C LEU A 329 -11.78 20.49 10.72
N LEU A 330 -12.05 20.36 12.02
CA LEU A 330 -13.39 20.01 12.55
C LEU A 330 -14.21 21.20 13.07
N ASP A 331 -13.65 22.41 13.16
CA ASP A 331 -14.35 23.57 13.72
C ASP A 331 -15.09 24.45 12.67
N CYS A 332 -15.15 24.04 11.41
CA CYS A 332 -15.79 24.83 10.34
C CYS A 332 -17.10 24.24 9.78
N MET A 333 -17.81 23.39 10.53
CA MET A 333 -19.17 22.97 10.14
C MET A 333 -20.18 23.29 11.25
N CYS A 334 -20.69 24.52 11.22
CA CYS A 334 -22.13 24.74 11.33
C CYS A 334 -22.71 24.69 9.92
#